data_AF-A0A537KP89-F1
#
_entry.id   AF-A0A537KP89-F1
#
_cell.length_a   1.000
_cell.length_b   1.000
_cell.length_c   1.000
_cell.angle_alpha   90.00
_cell.angle_beta   90.00
_cell.angle_gamma   90.00
#
_symmetry.space_group_name_H-M   'P 1'
#
loop_
_entity.id
_entity.type
_entity.pdbx_description
1 polymer ?
#
loop_
_entity_poly.entity_id
_entity_poly.type
_entity_poly.pdbx_seq_one_letter_code
_entity_poly.pdbx_strand_id
1 'polypeptide(L)'
;MSQAWKDYQQKNKDRFLNELLELLRIPSISARSENKPDMQKCAEAVKQRLLEAGADKAEVFQTQGHPIVYGEKIIDPKKPTVLVYGHYDVQPVEPLELWHSGPFDPVIKDGKIFARGSCDDKGQF
;
A
#
# COMPACT_ATOMS: atom_id res chain seq x y z
N MET A 1 -18.74 2.04 24.30
CA MET A 1 -18.25 1.30 23.12
C MET A 1 -16.95 1.94 22.63
N SER A 2 -16.05 1.17 22.02
CA SER A 2 -14.91 1.65 21.21
C SER A 2 -13.58 2.01 21.90
N GLN A 3 -13.00 1.08 22.67
CA GLN A 3 -11.54 1.07 22.94
C GLN A 3 -10.82 -0.10 22.24
N ALA A 4 -11.55 -1.18 21.92
CA ALA A 4 -10.98 -2.39 21.33
C ALA A 4 -10.16 -2.16 20.04
N TRP A 5 -10.60 -1.28 19.14
CA TRP A 5 -9.85 -1.02 17.91
C TRP A 5 -8.58 -0.20 18.17
N LYS A 6 -8.60 0.73 19.13
CA LYS A 6 -7.41 1.51 19.53
C LYS A 6 -6.38 0.61 20.22
N ASP A 7 -6.84 -0.27 21.10
CA ASP A 7 -5.97 -1.24 21.78
C ASP A 7 -5.37 -2.22 20.77
N TYR A 8 -6.16 -2.69 19.81
CA TYR A 8 -5.68 -3.51 18.71
C TYR A 8 -4.65 -2.76 17.85
N GLN A 9 -4.92 -1.51 17.49
CA GLN A 9 -3.99 -0.69 16.73
C GLN A 9 -2.68 -0.48 17.48
N GLN A 10 -2.74 -0.13 18.76
CA GLN A 10 -1.55 0.07 19.59
C GLN A 10 -0.75 -1.23 19.74
N LYS A 11 -1.43 -2.37 19.95
CA LYS A 11 -0.79 -3.69 20.05
C LYS A 11 -0.12 -4.14 18.75
N ASN A 12 -0.67 -3.75 17.59
CA ASN A 12 -0.18 -4.15 16.27
C ASN A 12 0.62 -3.06 15.56
N LYS A 13 0.93 -1.95 16.22
CA LYS A 13 1.54 -0.77 15.61
C LYS A 13 2.81 -1.11 14.82
N ASP A 14 3.73 -1.88 15.41
CA ASP A 14 4.99 -2.23 14.76
C ASP A 14 4.78 -3.12 13.54
N ARG A 15 3.79 -4.01 13.59
CA ARG A 15 3.40 -4.81 12.42
C ARG A 15 2.90 -3.91 11.30
N PHE A 16 1.94 -3.02 11.56
CA PHE A 16 1.41 -2.11 10.53
C PHE A 16 2.49 -1.20 9.93
N LEU A 17 3.41 -0.70 10.78
CA LEU A 17 4.55 0.07 10.29
C LEU A 17 5.43 -0.78 9.39
N ASN A 18 5.81 -2.00 9.79
CA ASN A 18 6.65 -2.87 8.97
C ASN A 18 5.97 -3.23 7.64
N GLU A 19 4.66 -3.50 7.65
CA GLU A 19 3.90 -3.80 6.44
C GLU A 19 3.93 -2.64 5.43
N LEU A 20 3.74 -1.41 5.92
CA LEU A 20 3.86 -0.19 5.12
C LEU A 20 5.29 0.01 4.61
N LEU A 21 6.29 -0.11 5.50
CA LEU A 21 7.70 0.05 5.15
C LEU A 21 8.11 -0.96 4.06
N GLU A 22 7.64 -2.20 4.12
CA GLU A 22 7.88 -3.22 3.08
C GLU A 22 7.24 -2.82 1.74
N LEU A 23 6.02 -2.29 1.75
CA LEU A 23 5.33 -1.82 0.54
C LEU A 23 6.02 -0.60 -0.09
N LEU A 24 6.55 0.30 0.74
CA LEU A 24 7.30 1.49 0.30
C LEU A 24 8.63 1.14 -0.37
N ARG A 25 9.20 -0.05 -0.12
CA ARG A 25 10.41 -0.52 -0.80
C ARG A 25 10.19 -0.94 -2.25
N ILE A 26 8.94 -1.04 -2.70
CA ILE A 26 8.63 -1.42 -4.08
C ILE A 26 8.53 -0.15 -4.94
N PRO A 27 9.43 0.05 -5.93
CA PRO A 27 9.46 1.26 -6.75
C PRO A 27 8.42 1.20 -7.89
N SER A 28 7.14 1.18 -7.52
CA SER A 28 5.98 1.11 -8.44
C SER A 28 5.75 2.43 -9.20
N ILE A 29 6.75 2.89 -9.96
CA ILE A 29 6.66 4.16 -10.70
C ILE A 29 5.88 3.95 -12.00
N SER A 30 4.63 4.41 -12.05
CA SER A 30 3.74 4.16 -13.20
C SER A 30 4.15 4.89 -14.48
N ALA A 31 4.80 6.04 -14.36
CA ALA A 31 5.22 6.88 -15.48
C ALA A 31 6.41 6.30 -16.28
N ARG A 32 6.98 5.18 -15.83
CA ARG A 32 8.20 4.59 -16.39
C ARG A 32 7.98 3.15 -16.83
N SER A 33 8.27 2.89 -18.10
CA SER A 33 8.08 1.56 -18.69
C SER A 33 8.96 0.48 -18.07
N GLU A 34 10.16 0.84 -17.60
CA GLU A 34 11.11 -0.02 -16.93
C GLU A 34 10.61 -0.51 -15.57
N ASN A 35 9.67 0.20 -14.96
CA ASN A 35 9.04 -0.16 -13.68
C ASN A 35 7.78 -1.02 -13.84
N LYS A 36 7.43 -1.47 -15.06
CA LYS A 36 6.32 -2.43 -15.25
C LYS A 36 6.44 -3.69 -14.38
N PRO A 37 7.62 -4.31 -14.20
CA PRO A 37 7.78 -5.43 -13.26
C PRO A 37 7.51 -5.04 -11.81
N ASP A 38 7.91 -3.82 -11.40
CA ASP A 38 7.65 -3.31 -10.05
C ASP A 38 6.16 -3.03 -9.81
N MET A 39 5.46 -2.55 -10.84
CA MET A 39 4.00 -2.40 -10.81
C MET A 39 3.31 -3.73 -10.57
N GLN A 40 3.70 -4.79 -11.30
CA GLN A 40 3.15 -6.13 -11.07
C GLN A 40 3.48 -6.66 -9.67
N LYS A 41 4.74 -6.48 -9.23
CA LYS A 41 5.17 -6.89 -7.88
C LYS A 41 4.37 -6.17 -6.79
N CYS A 42 4.13 -4.88 -6.95
CA CYS A 42 3.36 -4.09 -6.00
C CYS A 42 1.90 -4.53 -5.98
N ALA A 43 1.29 -4.80 -7.14
CA ALA A 43 -0.08 -5.31 -7.22
C ALA A 43 -0.25 -6.65 -6.48
N GLU A 44 0.67 -7.61 -6.67
CA GLU A 44 0.63 -8.88 -5.94
C GLU A 44 0.87 -8.68 -4.44
N ALA A 45 1.74 -7.76 -4.04
CA ALA A 45 1.95 -7.43 -2.63
C ALA A 45 0.65 -6.88 -2.00
N VAL A 46 -0.05 -5.96 -2.66
CA VAL A 46 -1.33 -5.41 -2.19
C VAL A 46 -2.40 -6.50 -2.09
N LYS A 47 -2.54 -7.35 -3.11
CA LYS A 47 -3.43 -8.51 -3.06
C LYS A 47 -3.16 -9.39 -1.84
N GLN A 48 -1.89 -9.70 -1.59
CA GLN A 48 -1.49 -10.53 -0.45
C GLN A 48 -1.85 -9.86 0.88
N ARG A 49 -1.61 -8.55 1.03
CA ARG A 49 -2.02 -7.80 2.24
C ARG A 49 -3.53 -7.82 2.47
N LEU A 50 -4.32 -7.68 1.42
CA LEU A 50 -5.79 -7.74 1.53
C LEU A 50 -6.24 -9.11 2.06
N LEU A 51 -5.67 -10.20 1.55
CA LEU A 51 -5.96 -11.56 2.03
C LEU A 51 -5.53 -11.75 3.49
N GLU A 52 -4.33 -11.31 3.86
CA GLU A 52 -3.81 -11.38 5.23
C GLU A 52 -4.62 -10.55 6.22
N ALA A 53 -5.16 -9.41 5.79
CA ALA A 53 -6.09 -8.60 6.56
C ALA A 53 -7.48 -9.26 6.71
N GLY A 54 -7.73 -10.35 5.98
CA GLY A 54 -8.93 -11.15 6.06
C GLY A 54 -9.98 -10.82 5.01
N ALA A 55 -9.62 -10.23 3.86
CA ALA A 55 -10.53 -10.21 2.71
C ALA A 55 -10.91 -11.64 2.32
N ASP A 56 -12.17 -11.86 1.94
CA ASP A 56 -12.65 -13.18 1.55
C ASP A 56 -12.13 -13.56 0.16
N LYS A 57 -11.83 -12.53 -0.65
CA LYS A 57 -11.25 -12.65 -1.99
C LYS A 57 -10.37 -11.45 -2.29
N ALA A 58 -9.24 -11.67 -2.95
CA ALA A 58 -8.46 -10.62 -3.60
C ALA A 58 -7.78 -11.14 -4.88
N GLU A 59 -7.81 -10.35 -5.95
CA GLU A 59 -7.33 -10.71 -7.28
C GLU A 59 -6.60 -9.56 -7.95
N VAL A 60 -5.59 -9.89 -8.77
CA VAL A 60 -4.93 -8.94 -9.67
C VAL A 60 -5.52 -9.12 -11.06
N PHE A 61 -6.15 -8.06 -11.58
CA PHE A 61 -6.68 -8.00 -12.93
C PHE A 61 -5.68 -7.33 -13.87
N GLN A 62 -5.28 -8.06 -14.91
CA GLN A 62 -4.43 -7.52 -15.97
C GLN A 62 -5.25 -6.57 -16.85
N THR A 63 -4.65 -5.45 -17.23
CA THR A 63 -5.25 -4.46 -18.13
C THR A 63 -4.33 -4.20 -19.32
N GLN A 64 -4.75 -3.34 -20.25
CA GLN A 64 -3.84 -2.86 -21.31
C GLN A 64 -2.73 -1.96 -20.74
N GLY A 65 -2.95 -1.37 -19.56
CA GLY A 65 -1.99 -0.57 -18.81
C GLY A 65 -1.47 -1.31 -17.57
N HIS A 66 -1.47 -0.63 -16.43
CA HIS A 66 -1.05 -1.22 -15.15
C HIS A 66 -2.15 -2.12 -14.57
N PRO A 67 -1.79 -3.16 -13.80
CA PRO A 67 -2.76 -4.06 -13.21
C PRO A 67 -3.65 -3.35 -12.19
N ILE A 68 -4.85 -3.87 -11.95
CA ILE A 68 -5.75 -3.40 -10.89
C ILE A 68 -5.86 -4.49 -9.83
N VAL A 69 -5.88 -4.10 -8.56
CA VAL A 69 -6.13 -5.02 -7.46
C VAL A 69 -7.57 -4.86 -6.99
N TYR A 70 -8.31 -5.96 -6.96
CA TYR A 70 -9.65 -6.04 -6.40
C TYR A 70 -9.59 -6.85 -5.12
N GLY A 71 -10.29 -6.41 -4.08
CA GLY A 71 -10.51 -7.17 -2.86
C GLY A 71 -11.92 -6.96 -2.36
N GLU A 72 -12.48 -7.99 -1.71
CA GLU A 72 -13.81 -7.91 -1.12
C GLU A 72 -13.88 -8.63 0.22
N LYS A 73 -14.76 -8.12 1.09
CA LYS A 73 -15.17 -8.78 2.31
C LYS A 73 -16.67 -8.64 2.50
N ILE A 74 -17.39 -9.76 2.49
CA ILE A 74 -18.84 -9.81 2.61
C ILE A 74 -19.18 -10.28 4.03
N ILE A 75 -19.47 -9.32 4.90
CA ILE A 75 -19.89 -9.62 6.28
C ILE A 75 -21.36 -10.07 6.32
N ASP A 76 -22.23 -9.42 5.55
CA ASP A 76 -23.66 -9.71 5.46
C ASP A 76 -24.20 -9.17 4.13
N PRO A 77 -24.71 -10.01 3.23
CA PRO A 77 -25.22 -9.58 1.93
C PRO A 77 -26.46 -8.67 2.00
N LYS A 78 -27.08 -8.51 3.18
CA LYS A 78 -28.20 -7.60 3.40
C LYS A 78 -27.76 -6.18 3.78
N LYS A 79 -26.48 -5.96 4.09
CA LYS A 79 -25.95 -4.65 4.45
C LYS A 79 -25.48 -3.88 3.20
N PRO A 80 -25.42 -2.54 3.26
CA PRO A 80 -24.85 -1.75 2.17
C PRO A 80 -23.37 -2.10 1.92
N THR A 81 -22.97 -2.04 0.64
CA THR A 81 -21.57 -2.19 0.23
C THR A 81 -20.88 -0.83 0.21
N VAL A 82 -19.69 -0.76 0.81
CA VAL A 82 -18.80 0.40 0.73
C VAL A 82 -17.66 0.06 -0.22
N LEU A 83 -17.43 0.92 -1.22
CA LEU A 83 -16.25 0.85 -2.09
C LEU A 83 -15.18 1.80 -1.55
N VAL A 84 -13.98 1.27 -1.32
CA VAL A 84 -12.78 2.04 -1.02
C VAL A 84 -11.88 1.98 -2.25
N TYR A 85 -11.41 3.13 -2.70
CA TYR A 85 -10.49 3.27 -3.83
C TYR A 85 -9.22 3.96 -3.35
N GLY A 86 -8.08 3.46 -3.82
CA GLY A 86 -6.76 4.04 -3.62
C GLY A 86 -5.85 3.63 -4.78
N HIS A 87 -4.60 4.07 -4.73
CA HIS A 87 -3.60 3.67 -5.74
C HIS A 87 -2.28 3.26 -5.09
N TYR A 88 -1.55 2.39 -5.78
CA TYR A 88 -0.30 1.81 -5.29
C TYR A 88 0.90 2.16 -6.17
N ASP A 89 0.68 2.86 -7.28
CA ASP A 89 1.74 3.49 -8.04
C ASP A 89 2.21 4.78 -7.37
N VAL A 90 3.40 5.22 -7.76
CA VAL A 90 4.04 6.40 -7.20
C VAL A 90 4.66 7.25 -8.30
N GLN A 91 4.90 8.52 -7.99
CA GLN A 91 5.60 9.44 -8.88
C GLN A 91 7.10 9.10 -8.99
N PRO A 92 7.78 9.54 -10.09
CA PRO A 92 9.24 9.57 -10.17
C PRO A 92 9.90 10.28 -8.97
N VAL A 93 11.19 10.02 -8.79
CA VAL A 93 11.92 10.36 -7.56
C VAL A 93 12.98 11.44 -7.76
N GLU A 94 13.20 11.88 -8.98
CA GLU A 94 14.17 12.91 -9.30
C GLU A 94 13.71 14.29 -8.80
N PRO A 95 14.68 15.18 -8.50
CA PRO A 95 16.13 14.94 -8.45
C PRO A 95 16.58 14.09 -7.24
N LEU A 96 17.43 13.08 -7.47
CA LEU A 96 17.86 12.12 -6.44
C LEU A 96 18.76 12.77 -5.38
N GLU A 97 19.53 13.78 -5.76
CA GLU A 97 20.46 14.50 -4.89
C GLU A 97 19.78 15.35 -3.81
N LEU A 98 18.49 15.65 -3.96
CA LEU A 98 17.71 16.36 -2.94
C LEU A 98 17.16 15.43 -1.86
N TRP A 99 17.30 14.11 -2.02
CA TRP A 99 16.91 13.16 -1.01
C TRP A 99 17.99 12.97 0.05
N HIS A 100 17.59 13.01 1.32
CA HIS A 100 18.48 12.74 2.46
C HIS A 100 18.70 11.24 2.72
N SER A 101 17.78 10.40 2.26
CA SER A 101 17.84 8.93 2.28
C SER A 101 17.26 8.41 0.97
N GLY A 102 17.58 7.18 0.57
CA GLY A 102 17.06 6.62 -0.68
C GLY A 102 15.51 6.72 -0.75
N PRO A 103 14.91 7.08 -1.90
CA PRO A 103 13.46 7.32 -1.98
C PRO A 103 12.63 6.07 -1.69
N PHE A 104 13.19 4.89 -1.89
CA PHE A 104 12.59 3.59 -1.57
C PHE A 104 13.30 2.88 -0.39
N ASP A 105 14.09 3.61 0.38
CA ASP A 105 14.67 3.18 1.65
C ASP A 105 14.01 3.97 2.79
N PRO A 106 12.82 3.53 3.25
CA PRO A 106 11.99 4.34 4.14
C PRO A 106 12.63 4.48 5.51
N VAL A 107 12.78 5.74 5.95
CA VAL A 107 13.36 6.11 7.24
C VAL A 107 12.28 6.70 8.15
N ILE A 108 12.23 6.24 9.41
CA ILE A 108 11.42 6.89 10.44
C ILE A 108 12.30 7.89 11.18
N LYS A 109 11.92 9.17 11.14
CA LYS A 109 12.61 10.25 11.87
C LYS A 109 11.60 11.21 12.46
N ASP A 110 11.75 11.54 13.74
CA ASP A 110 10.88 12.47 14.47
C ASP A 110 9.37 12.13 14.33
N GLY A 111 9.05 10.84 14.36
CA GLY A 111 7.68 10.32 14.22
C GLY A 111 7.10 10.37 12.80
N LYS A 112 7.91 10.66 11.77
CA LYS A 112 7.50 10.75 10.37
C LYS A 112 8.22 9.71 9.53
N ILE A 113 7.54 9.21 8.49
CA ILE A 113 8.11 8.28 7.51
C ILE A 113 8.56 9.09 6.29
N PHE A 114 9.84 8.98 5.95
CA PHE A 114 10.43 9.62 4.77
C PHE A 114 10.66 8.56 3.70
N ALA A 115 9.81 8.55 2.67
CA ALA A 115 9.90 7.68 1.49
C ALA A 115 8.94 8.15 0.39
N ARG A 116 9.25 7.85 -0.87
CA ARG A 116 8.30 8.00 -1.97
C ARG A 116 7.12 7.06 -1.76
N GLY A 117 5.91 7.61 -1.84
CA GLY A 117 4.65 6.87 -1.69
C GLY A 117 4.10 6.85 -0.26
N SER A 118 4.85 7.32 0.74
CA SER A 118 4.46 7.27 2.16
C SER A 118 3.14 7.98 2.48
N CYS A 119 2.80 9.02 1.74
CA CYS A 119 1.58 9.81 1.88
C CYS A 119 0.80 9.93 0.56
N ASP A 120 1.23 9.26 -0.51
CA ASP A 120 0.60 9.37 -1.84
C ASP A 120 0.92 8.10 -2.64
N ASP A 121 0.17 7.02 -2.47
CA ASP A 121 -0.99 6.85 -1.54
C ASP A 121 -0.86 5.57 -0.69
N LYS A 122 0.35 4.99 -0.64
CA LYS A 122 0.61 3.71 0.04
C LYS A 122 0.38 3.73 1.55
N GLY A 123 0.32 4.91 2.17
CA GLY A 123 0.07 5.05 3.60
C GLY A 123 -1.42 5.04 3.97
N GLN A 124 -2.32 5.22 2.99
CA GLN A 124 -3.74 5.47 3.23
C GLN A 124 -4.65 4.28 2.95
N PHE A 125 -4.23 3.34 2.11
CA PHE A 125 -4.99 2.13 1.80
C PHE A 125 -4.51 0.93 2.63
#